data_AF-A0A1Q3BEE3-F1
#
_entry.id   AF-A0A1Q3BEE3-F1
#
_cell.length_a   1.000
_cell.length_b   1.000
_cell.length_c   1.000
_cell.angle_alpha   90.00
_cell.angle_beta   90.00
_cell.angle_gamma   90.00
#
_symmetry.space_group_name_H-M   'P 1'
#
loop_
_entity.id
_entity.type
_entity.pdbx_description
1 polymer ?
#
loop_
_entity_poly.entity_id
_entity_poly.type
_entity_poly.pdbx_seq_one_letter_code
_entity_poly.pdbx_strand_id
1 'polypeptide(L)'
;SLSGGKRKRNNEKDDEKPKEVVHVRAKRGQATDSHSLAERVRREKINERLRCLQDMVPGCYKAMGMAVMLDVIINYVQSLQNQIEFLSMKLSAASMYYDFNSPETMQTMQRTHAYEVQEMERLAREGYGDPSHFKQ
;
A
#
# COMPACT_ATOMS: atom_id res chain seq x y z
N SER A 1 -7.88 67.54 32.76
CA SER A 1 -7.39 66.14 32.91
C SER A 1 -7.55 65.47 31.56
N LEU A 2 -6.60 64.86 30.84
CA LEU A 2 -5.23 64.37 31.04
C LEU A 2 -4.55 64.39 29.64
N SER A 3 -3.47 65.16 29.41
CA SER A 3 -2.06 64.72 29.29
C SER A 3 -1.77 63.49 28.41
N GLY A 4 -0.90 63.66 27.39
CA GLY A 4 -0.29 62.53 26.66
C GLY A 4 0.73 62.94 25.60
N GLY A 5 1.81 63.64 26.00
CA GLY A 5 2.91 64.00 25.10
C GLY A 5 3.70 62.79 24.58
N LYS A 6 3.97 62.75 23.28
CA LYS A 6 4.90 61.79 22.67
C LYS A 6 6.21 62.48 22.31
N ARG A 7 7.26 62.04 23.00
CA ARG A 7 8.64 62.54 22.94
C ARG A 7 9.26 62.30 21.55
N LYS A 8 9.86 63.36 21.01
CA LYS A 8 10.74 63.38 19.84
C LYS A 8 12.03 62.61 20.16
N ARG A 9 12.24 61.46 19.51
CA ARG A 9 13.56 60.80 19.48
C ARG A 9 14.31 61.30 18.26
N ASN A 10 15.25 62.20 18.49
CA ASN A 10 16.36 62.42 17.57
C ASN A 10 17.29 61.21 17.70
N ASN A 11 17.63 60.56 16.59
CA ASN A 11 18.85 59.76 16.54
C ASN A 11 19.60 60.16 15.27
N GLU A 12 20.87 60.44 15.47
CA GLU A 12 21.78 61.13 14.56
C GLU A 12 21.96 60.35 13.25
N LYS A 13 22.10 61.13 12.17
CA LYS A 13 22.42 60.65 10.84
C LYS A 13 23.89 60.20 10.85
N ASP A 14 24.10 58.90 10.76
CA ASP A 14 25.38 58.37 10.28
C ASP A 14 25.29 58.34 8.76
N ASP A 15 25.96 59.29 8.10
CA ASP A 15 26.06 59.43 6.65
C ASP A 15 26.94 58.29 6.08
N GLU A 16 26.49 57.04 6.18
CA GLU A 16 27.04 55.96 5.38
C GLU A 16 26.34 55.98 4.02
N LYS A 17 27.06 56.44 2.99
CA LYS A 17 26.61 56.45 1.59
C LYS A 17 25.83 55.16 1.29
N PRO A 18 24.60 55.22 0.73
CA PRO A 18 23.90 54.01 0.35
C PRO A 18 24.77 53.28 -0.67
N LYS A 19 25.39 52.17 -0.25
CA LYS A 19 26.01 51.23 -1.17
C LYS A 19 24.90 50.83 -2.12
N GLU A 20 25.02 51.24 -3.37
CA GLU A 20 24.10 50.87 -4.44
C GLU A 20 24.15 49.34 -4.54
N VAL A 21 23.25 48.67 -3.81
CA VAL A 21 23.12 47.22 -3.86
C VAL A 21 22.47 46.93 -5.19
N VAL A 22 23.29 46.79 -6.22
CA VAL A 22 22.85 46.27 -7.50
C VAL A 22 22.36 44.85 -7.23
N HIS A 23 21.05 44.67 -7.18
CA HIS A 23 20.42 43.35 -7.07
C HIS A 23 20.59 42.61 -8.40
N VAL A 24 21.81 42.15 -8.66
CA VAL A 24 22.08 41.23 -9.75
C VAL A 24 21.55 39.86 -9.32
N ARG A 25 20.71 39.25 -10.16
CA ARG A 25 20.26 37.87 -9.97
C ARG A 25 21.49 36.97 -9.78
N ALA A 26 21.58 36.31 -8.62
CA ALA A 26 22.62 35.31 -8.38
C ALA A 26 22.59 34.25 -9.49
N LYS A 27 23.76 33.79 -9.95
CA LYS A 27 23.81 32.76 -11.00
C LYS A 27 23.14 31.48 -10.48
N ARG A 28 22.59 30.67 -11.39
CA ARG A 28 21.93 29.40 -11.03
C ARG A 28 22.87 28.57 -10.16
N GLY A 29 22.41 28.19 -8.97
CA GLY A 29 23.18 27.37 -8.03
C GLY A 29 24.05 28.15 -7.02
N GLN A 30 24.10 29.49 -7.09
CA GLN A 30 24.90 30.33 -6.18
C GLN A 30 24.14 30.84 -4.95
N ALA A 31 22.89 30.41 -4.74
CA ALA A 31 22.19 30.72 -3.49
C ALA A 31 22.92 30.03 -2.32
N THR A 32 23.38 30.83 -1.37
CA THR A 32 24.11 30.38 -0.17
C THR A 32 23.28 30.47 1.11
N ASP A 33 22.03 30.94 1.03
CA ASP A 33 21.14 30.96 2.17
C ASP A 33 20.71 29.54 2.56
N SER A 34 20.51 29.33 3.87
CA SER A 34 20.21 28.01 4.43
C SER A 34 18.92 27.40 3.87
N HIS A 35 17.93 28.23 3.57
CA HIS A 35 16.64 27.79 3.03
C HIS A 35 16.79 27.24 1.61
N SER A 36 17.47 27.97 0.72
CA SER A 36 17.77 27.51 -0.64
C SER A 36 18.63 26.25 -0.67
N LEU A 37 19.59 26.11 0.26
CA LEU A 37 20.40 24.90 0.35
C LEU A 37 19.57 23.70 0.79
N ALA A 38 18.72 23.85 1.80
CA ALA A 38 17.84 22.80 2.29
C ALA A 38 16.87 22.31 1.19
N GLU A 39 16.25 23.23 0.45
CA GLU A 39 15.36 22.89 -0.65
C GLU A 39 16.10 22.16 -1.79
N ARG A 40 17.36 22.52 -2.09
CA ARG A 40 18.17 21.80 -3.08
C ARG A 40 18.38 20.34 -2.67
N VAL A 41 18.79 20.11 -1.42
CA VAL A 41 18.99 18.75 -0.89
C VAL A 41 17.70 17.95 -0.95
N ARG A 42 16.55 18.56 -0.62
CA ARG A 42 15.24 17.91 -0.73
C ARG A 42 14.95 17.48 -2.17
N ARG A 43 15.19 18.35 -3.16
CA ARG A 43 14.98 18.03 -4.58
C ARG A 43 15.91 16.93 -5.08
N GLU A 44 17.17 16.95 -4.67
CA GLU A 44 18.14 15.90 -4.99
C GLU A 44 17.67 14.54 -4.46
N LYS A 45 17.27 14.48 -3.19
CA LYS A 45 16.72 13.27 -2.57
C LYS A 45 15.47 12.74 -3.29
N ILE A 46 14.57 13.62 -3.73
CA ILE A 46 13.40 13.24 -4.53
C ILE A 46 13.86 12.65 -5.86
N ASN A 47 14.78 13.31 -6.57
CA ASN A 47 15.27 12.86 -7.88
C ASN A 47 16.06 11.54 -7.80
N GLU A 48 16.77 11.28 -6.70
CA GLU A 48 17.41 9.98 -6.45
C GLU A 48 16.36 8.87 -6.31
N ARG A 49 15.32 9.09 -5.51
CA ARG A 49 14.23 8.12 -5.36
C ARG A 49 13.50 7.87 -6.67
N LEU A 50 13.26 8.91 -7.46
CA LEU A 50 12.64 8.77 -8.79
C LEU A 50 13.51 7.93 -9.73
N ARG A 51 14.83 8.14 -9.75
CA ARG A 51 15.75 7.31 -10.55
C ARG A 51 15.76 5.85 -10.09
N CYS A 52 15.80 5.62 -8.79
CA CYS A 52 15.73 4.27 -8.24
C CYS A 52 14.42 3.56 -8.65
N LEU A 53 13.28 4.25 -8.61
CA LEU A 53 12.02 3.71 -9.10
C LEU A 53 12.07 3.40 -10.60
N GLN A 54 12.63 4.29 -11.42
CA GLN A 54 12.79 4.06 -12.86
C GLN A 54 13.60 2.79 -13.17
N ASP A 55 14.68 2.55 -12.42
CA ASP A 55 15.58 1.42 -12.65
C ASP A 55 14.94 0.06 -12.25
N MET A 56 14.00 0.07 -11.30
CA MET A 56 13.33 -1.15 -10.84
C MET A 56 12.08 -1.51 -11.63
N VAL A 57 11.40 -0.52 -12.23
CA VAL A 57 10.07 -0.71 -12.83
C VAL A 57 10.19 -0.97 -14.33
N PRO A 58 9.72 -2.14 -14.83
CA PRO A 58 9.66 -2.41 -16.26
C PRO A 58 8.80 -1.39 -17.01
N GLY A 59 9.22 -1.00 -18.20
CA GLY A 59 8.46 -0.05 -19.03
C GLY A 59 8.56 1.41 -18.56
N CYS A 60 9.40 1.71 -17.57
CA CYS A 60 9.67 3.08 -17.16
C CYS A 60 10.88 3.66 -17.92
N TYR A 61 10.67 4.70 -18.73
CA TYR A 61 11.71 5.31 -19.56
C TYR A 61 12.14 6.70 -19.07
N LYS A 62 13.42 7.04 -19.25
CA LYS A 62 14.02 8.32 -18.79
C LYS A 62 13.36 9.57 -19.38
N ALA A 63 12.81 9.46 -20.60
CA ALA A 63 12.13 10.57 -21.29
C ALA A 63 10.63 10.68 -20.92
N MET A 64 10.11 9.80 -20.07
CA MET A 64 8.71 9.81 -19.67
C MET A 64 8.39 11.03 -18.80
N GLY A 65 7.21 11.63 -19.02
CA GLY A 65 6.69 12.68 -18.12
C GLY A 65 6.46 12.14 -16.71
N MET A 66 6.69 12.97 -15.69
CA MET A 66 6.66 12.52 -14.29
C MET A 66 5.32 11.92 -13.85
N ALA A 67 4.20 12.47 -14.31
CA ALA A 67 2.87 11.94 -13.98
C ALA A 67 2.70 10.51 -14.52
N VAL A 68 2.93 10.34 -15.82
CA VAL A 68 2.82 9.04 -16.50
C VAL A 68 3.79 8.02 -15.88
N MET A 69 5.00 8.43 -15.53
CA MET A 69 5.97 7.58 -14.84
C MET A 69 5.42 7.03 -13.52
N LEU A 70 4.83 7.90 -12.70
CA LEU A 70 4.25 7.48 -11.42
C LEU A 70 3.05 6.54 -11.63
N ASP A 71 2.24 6.76 -12.67
CA ASP A 71 1.14 5.86 -13.01
C ASP A 71 1.65 4.46 -13.39
N VAL A 72 2.70 4.37 -14.22
CA VAL A 72 3.34 3.08 -14.57
C VAL A 72 3.87 2.37 -13.33
N ILE A 73 4.50 3.11 -12.41
CA ILE A 73 5.02 2.56 -11.15
C ILE A 73 3.88 1.99 -10.29
N ILE A 74 2.78 2.74 -10.14
CA ILE A 74 1.62 2.30 -9.36
C ILE A 74 1.04 1.01 -9.96
N ASN A 75 0.86 0.98 -11.29
CA ASN A 75 0.36 -0.20 -11.99
C ASN A 75 1.28 -1.41 -11.80
N TYR A 76 2.60 -1.22 -11.80
CA TYR A 76 3.55 -2.30 -11.56
C TYR A 76 3.43 -2.86 -10.14
N VAL A 77 3.31 -1.99 -9.13
CA VAL A 77 3.10 -2.42 -7.72
C VAL A 77 1.80 -3.21 -7.57
N GLN A 78 0.70 -2.74 -8.15
CA GLN A 78 -0.58 -3.46 -8.13
C GLN A 78 -0.47 -4.82 -8.85
N SER A 79 0.21 -4.87 -9.98
CA SER A 79 0.43 -6.12 -10.72
C SER A 79 1.23 -7.15 -9.90
N LEU A 80 2.22 -6.69 -9.12
CA LEU A 80 2.98 -7.56 -8.20
C LEU A 80 2.10 -8.06 -7.04
N GLN A 81 1.27 -7.19 -6.45
CA GLN A 81 0.32 -7.59 -5.40
C GLN A 81 -0.65 -8.66 -5.91
N ASN A 82 -1.21 -8.47 -7.10
CA ASN A 82 -2.11 -9.45 -7.73
C ASN A 82 -1.41 -10.80 -7.99
N GLN A 83 -0.14 -10.77 -8.41
CA GLN A 83 0.65 -12.00 -8.58
C GLN A 83 0.85 -12.74 -7.26
N ILE A 84 1.14 -12.02 -6.17
CA ILE A 84 1.29 -12.62 -4.83
C ILE A 84 -0.02 -13.25 -4.37
N GLU A 85 -1.15 -12.55 -4.52
CA GLU A 85 -2.47 -13.06 -4.15
C GLU A 85 -2.81 -14.33 -4.94
N PHE A 86 -2.62 -14.29 -6.26
CA PHE A 86 -2.86 -15.43 -7.13
C PHE A 86 -2.01 -16.66 -6.76
N LEU A 87 -0.71 -16.45 -6.52
CA LEU A 87 0.18 -17.54 -6.11
C LEU A 87 -0.18 -18.08 -4.73
N SER A 88 -0.58 -17.21 -3.79
CA SER A 88 -1.03 -17.62 -2.46
C SER A 88 -2.30 -18.48 -2.54
N MET A 89 -3.25 -18.09 -3.39
CA MET A 89 -4.46 -18.88 -3.63
C MET A 89 -4.13 -20.23 -4.26
N LYS A 90 -3.25 -20.27 -5.28
CA LYS A 90 -2.82 -21.53 -5.90
C LYS A 90 -2.12 -22.45 -4.90
N LEU A 91 -1.28 -21.90 -4.03
CA LEU A 91 -0.60 -22.68 -3.00
C LEU A 91 -1.60 -23.24 -1.98
N SER A 92 -2.56 -22.44 -1.54
CA SER A 92 -3.64 -22.91 -0.65
C SER A 92 -4.47 -24.03 -1.29
N ALA A 93 -4.86 -23.86 -2.56
CA ALA A 93 -5.58 -24.88 -3.33
C ALA A 93 -4.77 -26.18 -3.51
N ALA A 94 -3.46 -26.06 -3.73
CA ALA A 94 -2.57 -27.21 -3.78
C ALA A 94 -2.48 -27.90 -2.41
N SER A 95 -2.28 -27.14 -1.33
CA SER A 95 -2.18 -27.66 0.03
C SER A 95 -3.46 -28.39 0.46
N MET A 96 -4.65 -27.83 0.20
CA MET A 96 -5.92 -28.51 0.50
C MET A 96 -6.12 -29.79 -0.32
N TYR A 97 -5.59 -29.84 -1.54
CA TYR A 97 -5.65 -31.06 -2.35
C TYR A 97 -4.78 -32.17 -1.76
N TYR A 98 -3.59 -31.85 -1.27
CA TYR A 98 -2.74 -32.82 -0.58
C TYR A 98 -3.32 -33.24 0.78
N ASP A 99 -3.95 -32.32 1.51
CA ASP A 99 -4.63 -32.63 2.78
C ASP A 99 -5.86 -33.53 2.57
N PHE A 100 -6.67 -33.28 1.52
CA PHE A 100 -7.82 -34.11 1.16
C PHE A 100 -7.41 -35.52 0.70
N ASN A 101 -6.24 -35.67 0.08
CA ASN A 101 -5.69 -36.96 -0.32
C ASN A 101 -4.83 -37.64 0.77
N SER A 102 -4.78 -37.08 1.99
CA SER A 102 -4.11 -37.73 3.10
C SER A 102 -4.80 -39.08 3.43
N PRO A 103 -4.05 -40.16 3.69
CA PRO A 103 -4.64 -41.44 4.05
C PRO A 103 -5.54 -41.34 5.30
N GLU A 104 -5.28 -40.40 6.21
CA GLU A 104 -6.13 -40.14 7.38
C GLU A 104 -7.48 -39.53 6.99
N THR A 105 -7.51 -38.53 6.12
CA THR A 105 -8.75 -37.89 5.65
C THR A 105 -9.58 -38.82 4.75
N MET A 106 -8.92 -39.64 3.94
CA MET A 106 -9.60 -40.69 3.17
C MET A 106 -10.21 -41.78 4.09
N GLN A 107 -9.49 -42.21 5.12
CA GLN A 107 -10.01 -43.18 6.08
C GLN A 107 -11.17 -42.63 6.90
N THR A 108 -11.11 -41.38 7.36
CA THR A 108 -12.24 -40.77 8.08
C THR A 108 -13.47 -40.68 7.20
N MET A 109 -13.33 -40.30 5.93
CA MET A 109 -14.44 -40.26 4.97
C MET A 109 -15.06 -41.65 4.71
N GLN A 110 -14.23 -42.69 4.57
CA GLN A 110 -14.73 -44.07 4.46
C GLN A 110 -15.47 -44.51 5.72
N ARG A 111 -14.96 -44.12 6.89
CA ARG A 111 -15.56 -44.45 8.18
C ARG A 111 -16.90 -43.75 8.38
N THR A 112 -17.01 -42.46 8.04
CA THR A 112 -18.27 -41.72 8.11
C THR A 112 -19.31 -42.34 7.18
N HIS A 113 -18.92 -42.67 5.94
CA HIS A 113 -19.81 -43.34 5.00
C HIS A 113 -20.25 -44.73 5.51
N ALA A 114 -19.35 -45.50 6.11
CA ALA A 114 -19.70 -46.79 6.71
C ALA A 114 -20.69 -46.65 7.88
N TYR A 115 -20.55 -45.63 8.73
CA TYR A 115 -21.52 -45.34 9.80
C TYR A 115 -22.88 -44.91 9.24
N GLU A 116 -22.92 -44.06 8.21
CA GLU A 116 -24.16 -43.61 7.57
C GLU A 116 -24.93 -44.78 6.93
N VAL A 117 -24.23 -45.70 6.27
CA VAL A 117 -24.83 -46.92 5.70
C VAL A 117 -25.40 -47.82 6.80
N GLN A 118 -24.67 -48.01 7.89
CA GLN A 118 -25.16 -48.80 9.04
C GLN A 118 -26.38 -48.15 9.70
N GLU A 119 -26.41 -46.81 9.79
CA GLU A 119 -27.53 -46.09 10.39
C GLU A 119 -28.78 -46.13 9.49
N MET A 120 -28.60 -46.02 8.17
CA MET A 120 -29.70 -46.25 7.22
C MET A 120 -30.23 -47.68 7.28
N GLU A 121 -29.36 -48.69 7.39
CA GLU A 121 -29.79 -50.08 7.58
C GLU A 121 -30.55 -50.28 8.90
N ARG A 122 -30.10 -49.62 9.98
CA ARG A 122 -30.78 -49.66 11.29
C ARG A 122 -32.17 -49.06 11.18
N LEU A 123 -32.30 -47.86 10.59
CA LEU A 123 -33.59 -47.19 10.37
C LEU A 123 -34.50 -47.98 9.42
N ALA A 124 -33.94 -48.65 8.41
CA ALA A 124 -34.69 -49.52 7.51
C ALA A 124 -35.20 -50.79 8.20
N ARG A 125 -34.44 -51.35 9.17
CA ARG A 125 -34.90 -52.45 10.02
C ARG A 125 -35.90 -52.00 11.07
N GLU A 126 -35.75 -50.79 11.59
CA GLU A 126 -36.61 -50.24 12.66
C GLU A 126 -37.95 -49.72 12.14
N GLY A 127 -38.13 -49.60 10.82
CA GLY A 127 -39.45 -49.55 10.19
C GLY A 127 -40.26 -48.31 10.54
N TYR A 128 -40.46 -47.44 9.55
CA TYR A 128 -41.66 -46.59 9.52
C TYR A 128 -42.87 -47.46 9.83
N GLY A 129 -43.51 -47.21 10.97
CA GLY A 129 -44.64 -47.97 11.47
C GLY A 129 -45.66 -48.19 10.36
N ASP A 130 -45.99 -49.45 10.16
CA ASP A 130 -47.06 -49.93 9.30
C ASP A 130 -48.35 -49.13 9.54
N PRO A 131 -48.88 -48.37 8.56
CA PRO A 131 -50.18 -47.72 8.69
C PRO A 131 -51.36 -48.71 8.64
N SER A 132 -51.11 -50.02 8.53
CA SER A 132 -52.14 -51.06 8.40
C SER A 132 -52.68 -51.52 9.75
N HIS A 133 -53.06 -50.58 10.62
CA HIS A 133 -53.94 -50.85 11.76
C HIS A 133 -55.04 -49.78 11.85
N PHE A 134 -55.89 -49.71 10.82
CA PHE A 134 -57.22 -49.14 10.96
C PHE A 134 -58.23 -49.90 10.09
N LYS A 135 -58.55 -51.13 10.52
CA LYS A 135 -59.83 -51.76 10.23
C LYS A 135 -60.24 -52.60 11.44
N GLN A 136 -61.08 -52.03 12.31
CA GLN A 136 -62.49 -52.41 12.44
C GLN A 136 -63.21 -51.42 13.36
#